data_AF-A0A918TZ87-F1
#
_entry.id   AF-A0A918TZ87-F1
#
_cell.length_a   1.000
_cell.length_b   1.000
_cell.length_c   1.000
_cell.angle_alpha   90.00
_cell.angle_beta   90.00
_cell.angle_gamma   90.00
#
_symmetry.space_group_name_H-M   'P 1'
#
loop_
_entity.id
_entity.type
_entity.pdbx_description
1 polymer ?
#
loop_
_entity_poly.entity_id
_entity_poly.type
_entity_poly.pdbx_seq_one_letter_code
_entity_poly.pdbx_strand_id
1 'polypeptide(L)' 'MITQHGLPAAYLVDVESYQKMEARVDLLEGVAKGEKAIQEGRVLKNSEAKQRMGRWLD' A
#
# COMPACT_ATOMS: atom_id res chain seq x y z
N MET A 1 26.14 6.00 -0.92
CA MET A 1 26.11 5.87 0.55
C MET A 1 26.96 7.00 1.13
N ILE A 2 26.41 7.77 2.05
CA ILE A 2 27.11 8.83 2.79
C ILE A 2 27.47 8.24 4.15
N THR A 3 28.73 8.36 4.56
CA THR A 3 29.21 7.88 5.85
C THR A 3 29.60 9.03 6.77
N GLN A 4 29.40 8.87 8.07
CA GLN A 4 29.86 9.79 9.11
C GLN A 4 30.71 9.02 10.12
N HIS A 5 31.95 9.45 10.32
CA HIS A 5 32.95 8.75 11.15
C HIS A 5 33.11 7.25 10.83
N GLY A 6 32.96 6.87 9.56
CA GLY A 6 33.05 5.47 9.10
C GLY A 6 31.76 4.66 9.22
N LEU A 7 30.69 5.23 9.77
CA LEU A 7 29.38 4.59 9.88
C LEU A 7 28.45 5.06 8.75
N PRO A 8 27.67 4.16 8.12
CA PRO A 8 26.64 4.56 7.16
C PRO A 8 25.62 5.50 7.81
N ALA A 9 25.48 6.71 7.27
CA ALA A 9 24.56 7.73 7.77
C ALA A 9 23.36 7.93 6.83
N ALA A 10 23.55 7.78 5.52
CA ALA A 10 22.47 7.89 4.54
C ALA A 10 22.77 7.14 3.23
N TYR A 11 21.72 6.87 2.46
CA TYR A 11 21.82 6.37 1.09
C TYR A 11 21.23 7.40 0.15
N LEU A 12 22.03 7.85 -0.82
CA LEU A 12 21.52 8.61 -1.94
C LEU A 12 20.91 7.62 -2.92
N VAL A 13 19.64 7.85 -3.22
CA VAL A 13 18.87 7.14 -4.23
C VAL A 13 18.34 8.17 -5.20
N ASP A 14 18.16 7.76 -6.44
CA ASP A 14 17.46 8.57 -7.43
C ASP A 14 16.00 8.79 -6.99
N VAL A 15 15.48 10.00 -7.23
CA VAL A 15 14.16 10.43 -6.76
C VAL A 15 13.05 9.60 -7.40
N GLU A 16 13.15 9.34 -8.70
CA GLU A 16 12.15 8.53 -9.42
C GLU A 16 12.15 7.09 -8.89
N SER A 17 13.33 6.54 -8.62
CA SER A 17 13.49 5.21 -8.04
C SER A 17 12.89 5.10 -6.64
N TYR A 18 13.09 6.11 -5.79
CA TYR A 18 12.49 6.18 -4.45
C TYR A 18 10.96 6.22 -4.53
N GLN A 19 10.40 7.10 -5.36
CA GLN A 19 8.95 7.24 -5.52
C GLN A 19 8.30 5.95 -6.05
N LYS A 20 8.95 5.26 -6.98
CA LYS A 20 8.48 3.95 -7.48
C LYS A 20 8.48 2.88 -6.39
N MET A 21 9.48 2.90 -5.51
CA MET A 21 9.54 1.99 -4.37
C MET A 21 8.42 2.30 -3.37
N GLU A 22 8.21 3.57 -3.02
CA GLU A 22 7.14 4.01 -2.13
C GLU A 22 5.77 3.59 -2.65
N ALA A 23 5.45 3.89 -3.92
CA ALA A 23 4.20 3.48 -4.55
C ALA A 23 4.00 1.95 -4.57
N ARG A 24 5.08 1.18 -4.69
CA ARG A 24 5.02 -0.28 -4.63
C ARG A 24 4.71 -0.76 -3.21
N VAL A 25 5.32 -0.16 -2.19
CA VAL A 25 5.04 -0.52 -0.79
C VAL A 25 3.56 -0.25 -0.47
N ASP A 26 3.03 0.92 -0.85
CA ASP A 26 1.63 1.27 -0.64
C ASP A 26 0.66 0.29 -1.31
N LEU A 27 0.97 -0.11 -2.55
CA LEU A 27 0.19 -1.11 -3.27
C LEU A 27 0.19 -2.46 -2.54
N LEU A 28 1.38 -2.92 -2.11
CA LEU A 28 1.53 -4.19 -1.41
C LEU A 28 0.81 -4.19 -0.05
N GLU A 29 0.79 -3.07 0.66
CA GLU A 29 -0.03 -2.95 1.86
C GLU A 29 -1.52 -3.09 1.57
N GLY A 30 -2.01 -2.48 0.50
CA GLY A 30 -3.39 -2.63 0.04
C GLY A 30 -3.75 -4.08 -0.26
N VAL A 31 -2.86 -4.78 -0.98
CA VAL A 31 -3.01 -6.22 -1.28
C VAL A 31 -3.02 -7.05 0.00
N ALA A 32 -2.06 -6.85 0.90
CA ALA A 32 -1.98 -7.59 2.17
C ALA A 32 -3.23 -7.38 3.05
N LYS A 33 -3.76 -6.14 3.09
CA LYS A 33 -5.02 -5.83 3.79
C LYS A 33 -6.20 -6.59 3.16
N GLY A 34 -6.25 -6.68 1.84
CA GLY A 34 -7.25 -7.45 1.09
C GLY A 34 -7.16 -8.95 1.37
N GLU A 35 -5.96 -9.53 1.29
CA GLU A 35 -5.72 -10.95 1.59
C GLU A 35 -6.13 -11.30 3.02
N LYS A 36 -5.76 -10.47 4.00
CA LYS A 36 -6.19 -10.64 5.39
C LYS A 36 -7.72 -10.57 5.53
N ALA A 37 -8.38 -9.64 4.84
CA ALA A 37 -9.84 -9.53 4.89
C ALA A 37 -10.53 -10.78 4.33
N ILE A 38 -9.97 -11.39 3.29
CA ILE A 38 -10.46 -12.67 2.74
C ILE A 38 -10.28 -13.79 3.78
N GLN A 39 -9.09 -13.92 4.37
CA GLN A 39 -8.80 -14.95 5.39
C GLN A 39 -9.73 -14.84 6.61
N GLU A 40 -10.04 -13.62 7.04
CA GLU A 40 -10.91 -13.35 8.20
C GLU A 40 -12.41 -13.34 7.84
N GLY A 41 -12.78 -13.62 6.58
CA GLY A 41 -14.18 -13.58 6.13
C GLY A 41 -14.82 -12.19 6.11
N ARG A 42 -14.01 -11.11 6.20
CA ARG A 42 -14.45 -9.70 6.16
C ARG A 42 -14.65 -9.21 4.72
N VAL A 43 -15.45 -9.95 3.95
CA VAL A 43 -15.75 -9.68 2.54
C VAL A 43 -17.26 -9.57 2.32
N LEU A 44 -17.65 -8.95 1.20
CA LEU A 44 -19.05 -8.78 0.81
C LEU A 44 -19.25 -9.23 -0.63
N LYS A 45 -20.46 -9.65 -0.97
CA LYS A 45 -20.85 -9.86 -2.37
C LYS A 45 -20.94 -8.51 -3.09
N ASN A 46 -20.73 -8.52 -4.40
CA ASN A 46 -20.80 -7.30 -5.21
C ASN A 46 -22.15 -6.56 -5.07
N SER A 47 -23.26 -7.29 -5.01
CA SER A 47 -24.60 -6.72 -4.81
C SER A 47 -24.74 -5.98 -3.48
N GLU A 48 -24.22 -6.58 -2.39
CA GLU A 48 -24.23 -5.98 -1.05
C GLU A 48 -23.35 -4.73 -0.99
N ALA A 49 -22.19 -4.76 -1.67
CA ALA A 49 -21.31 -3.59 -1.77
C ALA A 49 -21.98 -2.43 -2.51
N LYS A 50 -22.62 -2.68 -3.67
CA LYS A 50 -23.36 -1.66 -4.42
C LYS A 50 -24.49 -1.05 -3.59
N GLN A 51 -25.25 -1.87 -2.87
CA GLN A 51 -26.31 -1.40 -1.99
C GLN A 51 -25.77 -0.49 -0.88
N ARG A 52 -24.68 -0.87 -0.22
CA ARG A 52 -24.05 -0.06 0.85
C ARG A 52 -23.48 1.26 0.33
N MET A 53 -23.01 1.27 -0.91
CA MET A 53 -22.40 2.44 -1.55
C MET A 53 -23.39 3.30 -2.32
N GLY A 54 -24.68 2.95 -2.37
CA GLY A 54 -25.69 3.67 -3.15
C GLY A 54 -25.68 5.18 -2.91
N ARG A 55 -25.59 5.61 -1.65
CA ARG A 55 -25.52 7.05 -1.30
C ARG A 55 -24.34 7.82 -1.92
N TRP A 56 -23.29 7.13 -2.38
CA TRP A 56 -22.03 7.70 -2.87
C TRP A 56 -21.77 7.41 -4.34
N LEU A 57 -22.51 6.48 -4.94
CA LEU A 57 -22.32 6.02 -6.33
C LEU A 57 -23.46 6.47 -7.26
N ASP A 58 -24.42 7.25 -6.74
CA ASP A 58 -25.48 7.93 -7.50
C ASP A 58 -24.97 9.23 -8.15
#